data_AF-A0A929ZXB3-F1
#
_entry.id   AF-A0A929ZXB3-F1
#
_cell.length_a   1.000
_cell.length_b   1.000
_cell.length_c   1.000
_cell.angle_alpha   90.00
_cell.angle_beta   90.00
_cell.angle_gamma   90.00
#
_symmetry.space_group_name_H-M   'P 1'
#
loop_
_entity.id
_entity.type
_entity.pdbx_description
1 polymer ?
#
loop_
_entity_poly.entity_id
_entity_poly.type
_entity_poly.pdbx_seq_one_letter_code
_entity_poly.pdbx_strand_id
1 'polypeptide(L)'
;MKIDKTSGVYKACMLGILCAVCGILLSTVNAITAPIIQENALASVKSSLEQIYPSATFTDVTEDKIGLLELKDGEDTLIDGIYNAEGKGTIFTLHSTGYNADGFKFMIAYNNDGSVGGYSVLEQAETAGKGDKAFKDPYVSDVLKLTSSDTMPLITGATITTTAVGKAVDQARQVFNKMNNISYDENATATPAPEAEPVALGKEDFKDNKAECSETSNDGTTAVYACKAHGFEGVNEATVTVDVASKSVKSIEVTKFGDTESVGDQATKAAELDKYKGVTLESKVDSTTGATFTSTSLRAMITTALQAATK
;
A
#
# COMPACT_ATOMS: atom_id res chain seq x y z
N MET A 1 -15.92 38.91 -45.99
CA MET A 1 -14.63 38.91 -45.27
C MET A 1 -14.14 37.47 -45.19
N LYS A 2 -13.17 37.07 -46.04
CA LYS A 2 -12.61 35.71 -46.00
C LYS A 2 -11.64 35.68 -44.81
N ILE A 3 -11.98 34.93 -43.77
CA ILE A 3 -11.08 34.76 -42.62
C ILE A 3 -9.90 33.91 -43.09
N ASP A 4 -8.70 34.47 -42.97
CA ASP A 4 -7.46 33.79 -43.35
C ASP A 4 -7.14 32.67 -42.35
N LYS A 5 -7.29 31.42 -42.81
CA LYS A 5 -7.20 30.22 -41.98
C LYS A 5 -5.77 29.88 -41.54
N THR A 6 -4.75 30.56 -42.08
CA THR A 6 -3.35 30.37 -41.69
C THR A 6 -2.87 31.40 -40.65
N SER A 7 -3.66 32.46 -40.40
CA SER A 7 -3.34 33.52 -39.42
C SER A 7 -3.32 32.99 -37.98
N GLY A 8 -2.35 33.45 -37.18
CA GLY A 8 -2.24 33.11 -35.77
C GLY A 8 -3.49 33.47 -34.96
N VAL A 9 -4.18 34.55 -35.33
CA VAL A 9 -5.44 34.99 -34.68
C VAL A 9 -6.56 33.99 -34.94
N TYR A 10 -6.67 33.45 -36.16
CA TYR A 10 -7.67 32.44 -36.49
C TYR A 10 -7.48 31.16 -35.68
N LYS A 11 -6.23 30.70 -35.54
CA LYS A 11 -5.90 29.50 -34.75
C LYS A 11 -6.18 29.71 -33.26
N ALA A 12 -5.85 30.89 -32.71
CA ALA A 12 -6.14 31.24 -31.33
C ALA A 12 -7.65 31.28 -31.05
N CYS A 13 -8.44 31.91 -31.94
CA CYS A 13 -9.90 31.93 -31.80
C CYS A 13 -10.52 30.54 -31.97
N MET A 14 -10.03 29.73 -32.91
CA MET A 14 -10.51 28.35 -33.09
C MET A 14 -10.22 27.49 -31.85
N LEU A 15 -9.02 27.59 -31.27
CA LEU A 15 -8.65 26.88 -30.05
C LEU A 15 -9.51 27.35 -28.87
N GLY A 16 -9.71 28.66 -28.71
CA GLY A 16 -10.57 29.22 -27.65
C GLY A 16 -12.00 28.72 -27.74
N ILE A 17 -12.58 28.67 -28.95
CA ILE A 17 -13.93 28.13 -29.18
C ILE A 17 -13.97 26.63 -28.88
N LEU A 18 -12.97 25.86 -29.32
CA LEU A 18 -12.89 24.42 -29.07
C LEU A 18 -12.80 24.13 -27.56
N CYS A 19 -11.91 24.82 -26.85
CA CYS A 19 -11.77 24.69 -25.40
C CYS A 19 -13.06 25.08 -24.66
N ALA A 20 -13.76 26.14 -25.11
CA ALA A 20 -15.05 26.51 -24.54
C ALA A 20 -16.11 25.43 -24.73
N VAL A 21 -16.19 24.83 -25.93
CA VAL A 21 -17.12 23.73 -26.22
C VAL A 21 -16.78 22.48 -25.39
N CYS A 22 -15.50 22.10 -25.32
CA CYS A 22 -15.05 20.98 -24.49
C CYS A 22 -15.34 21.21 -23.00
N GLY A 23 -15.11 22.42 -22.49
CA GLY A 23 -15.40 22.79 -21.11
C GLY A 23 -16.88 22.74 -20.78
N ILE A 24 -17.75 23.24 -21.69
CA ILE A 24 -19.20 23.15 -21.53
C ILE A 24 -19.65 21.68 -21.52
N LEU A 25 -19.16 20.87 -22.45
CA LEU A 25 -19.49 19.45 -22.53
C LEU A 25 -19.07 18.70 -21.25
N LEU A 26 -17.82 18.87 -20.81
CA LEU A 26 -17.31 18.29 -19.56
C LEU A 26 -18.12 18.74 -18.35
N SER A 27 -18.47 20.03 -18.28
CA SER A 27 -19.30 20.57 -17.19
C SER A 27 -20.70 19.96 -17.18
N THR A 28 -21.34 19.81 -18.35
CA THR A 28 -22.68 19.20 -18.42
C THR A 28 -22.66 17.71 -18.10
N VAL A 29 -21.65 16.98 -18.57
CA VAL A 29 -21.47 15.57 -18.21
C VAL A 29 -21.25 15.46 -16.70
N ASN A 30 -20.32 16.22 -16.13
CA ASN A 30 -20.07 16.22 -14.69
C ASN A 30 -21.33 16.56 -13.88
N ALA A 31 -22.12 17.56 -14.30
CA ALA A 31 -23.35 17.95 -13.62
C ALA A 31 -24.44 16.87 -13.64
N ILE A 32 -24.53 16.07 -14.70
CA ILE A 32 -25.48 14.95 -14.81
C ILE A 32 -24.95 13.70 -14.08
N THR A 33 -23.65 13.45 -14.17
CA THR A 33 -23.03 12.24 -13.60
C THR A 33 -22.84 12.37 -12.08
N ALA A 34 -22.55 13.56 -11.55
CA ALA A 34 -22.36 13.79 -10.12
C ALA A 34 -23.52 13.30 -9.23
N PRO A 35 -24.80 13.62 -9.49
CA PRO A 35 -25.90 13.13 -8.66
C PRO A 35 -26.08 11.61 -8.74
N ILE A 36 -25.85 11.01 -9.92
CA ILE A 36 -25.92 9.55 -10.11
C ILE A 36 -24.78 8.86 -9.35
N ILE A 37 -23.57 9.44 -9.34
CA ILE A 37 -22.44 8.93 -8.55
C ILE A 37 -22.77 9.02 -7.06
N GLN A 38 -23.36 10.12 -6.60
CA GLN A 38 -23.79 10.24 -5.21
C GLN A 38 -24.84 9.20 -4.84
N GLU A 39 -25.86 9.01 -5.67
CA GLU A 39 -26.90 8.00 -5.42
C GLU A 39 -26.32 6.58 -5.42
N ASN A 40 -25.44 6.25 -6.36
CA ASN A 40 -24.75 4.97 -6.41
C ASN A 40 -23.78 4.77 -5.24
N ALA A 41 -23.09 5.82 -4.78
CA ALA A 41 -22.22 5.77 -3.62
C ALA A 41 -23.05 5.52 -2.35
N LEU A 42 -24.18 6.20 -2.19
CA LEU A 42 -25.12 5.97 -1.09
C LEU A 42 -25.74 4.56 -1.15
N ALA A 43 -26.08 4.07 -2.35
CA ALA A 43 -26.57 2.71 -2.55
C ALA A 43 -25.49 1.67 -2.24
N SER A 44 -24.24 1.92 -2.62
CA SER A 44 -23.09 1.07 -2.32
C SER A 44 -22.81 0.99 -0.83
N VAL A 45 -22.82 2.14 -0.13
CA VAL A 45 -22.73 2.20 1.33
C VAL A 45 -23.86 1.38 1.94
N LYS A 46 -25.12 1.65 1.59
CA LYS A 46 -26.28 0.88 2.12
C LYS A 46 -26.17 -0.63 1.88
N SER A 47 -25.83 -1.05 0.66
CA SER A 47 -25.62 -2.46 0.32
C SER A 47 -24.54 -3.07 1.19
N SER A 48 -23.46 -2.33 1.46
CA SER A 48 -22.35 -2.82 2.26
C SER A 48 -22.67 -2.84 3.76
N LEU A 49 -23.48 -1.90 4.26
CA LEU A 49 -24.03 -1.94 5.62
C LEU A 49 -24.85 -3.23 5.81
N GLU A 50 -25.71 -3.57 4.84
CA GLU A 50 -26.51 -4.80 4.84
C GLU A 50 -25.65 -6.07 4.77
N GLN A 51 -24.51 -6.04 4.07
CA GLN A 51 -23.59 -7.17 4.02
C GLN A 51 -22.94 -7.45 5.39
N ILE A 52 -22.60 -6.40 6.14
CA ILE A 52 -21.99 -6.55 7.48
C ILE A 52 -23.04 -6.95 8.51
N TYR A 53 -24.19 -6.27 8.52
CA TYR A 53 -25.27 -6.52 9.47
C TYR A 53 -26.61 -6.80 8.77
N PRO A 54 -26.83 -8.03 8.28
CA PRO A 54 -28.04 -8.39 7.54
C PRO A 54 -29.33 -8.12 8.34
N SER A 55 -30.31 -7.46 7.73
CA SER A 55 -31.60 -7.14 8.37
C SER A 55 -31.52 -6.21 9.58
N ALA A 56 -30.46 -5.40 9.72
CA ALA A 56 -30.41 -4.34 10.71
C ALA A 56 -31.08 -3.06 10.19
N THR A 57 -31.61 -2.25 11.11
CA THR A 57 -31.99 -0.87 10.83
C THR A 57 -30.78 0.01 11.08
N PHE A 58 -30.39 0.78 10.06
CA PHE A 58 -29.26 1.70 10.12
C PHE A 58 -29.74 3.13 10.32
N THR A 59 -29.20 3.81 11.32
CA THR A 59 -29.41 5.24 11.56
C THR A 59 -28.10 5.98 11.36
N ASP A 60 -28.10 7.00 10.52
CA ASP A 60 -26.96 7.90 10.39
C ASP A 60 -26.88 8.80 11.63
N VAL A 61 -25.77 8.68 12.37
CA VAL A 61 -25.49 9.43 13.60
C VAL A 61 -24.20 10.25 13.45
N THR A 62 -23.78 10.51 12.21
CA THR A 62 -22.51 11.19 11.90
C THR A 62 -22.44 12.55 12.57
N GLU A 63 -23.42 13.42 12.34
CA GLU A 63 -23.46 14.78 12.90
C GLU A 63 -23.46 14.78 14.44
N ASP A 64 -24.11 13.80 15.06
CA ASP A 64 -24.23 13.69 16.52
C ASP A 64 -22.96 13.17 17.20
N LYS A 65 -22.17 12.35 16.50
CA LYS A 65 -21.06 11.60 17.10
C LYS A 65 -19.69 12.05 16.63
N ILE A 66 -19.59 12.72 15.48
CA ILE A 66 -18.31 13.20 14.94
C ILE A 66 -17.60 14.17 15.91
N GLY A 67 -18.35 14.92 16.73
CA GLY A 67 -17.78 15.82 17.75
C GLY A 67 -17.05 15.12 18.90
N LEU A 68 -17.10 13.78 18.98
CA LEU A 68 -16.29 13.00 19.93
C LEU A 68 -14.86 12.78 19.43
N LEU A 69 -14.63 13.02 18.13
CA LEU A 69 -13.31 12.95 17.53
C LEU A 69 -12.46 14.13 18.01
N GLU A 70 -11.30 13.82 18.56
CA GLU A 70 -10.29 14.79 18.95
C GLU A 70 -9.07 14.62 18.06
N LEU A 71 -8.85 15.61 17.19
CA LEU A 71 -7.74 15.68 16.27
C LEU A 71 -6.61 16.50 16.86
N LYS A 72 -5.36 16.11 16.56
CA LYS A 72 -4.19 16.94 16.85
C LYS A 72 -4.08 18.06 15.82
N ASP A 73 -3.37 19.14 16.18
CA ASP A 73 -3.18 20.29 15.28
C ASP A 73 -2.60 19.83 13.92
N GLY A 74 -3.34 20.09 12.85
CA GLY A 74 -2.95 19.77 11.48
C GLY A 74 -3.35 18.36 10.99
N GLU A 75 -4.16 17.61 11.74
CA GLU A 75 -4.74 16.35 11.27
C GLU A 75 -6.09 16.58 10.56
N ASP A 76 -6.31 15.86 9.46
CA ASP A 76 -7.58 15.85 8.73
C ASP A 76 -8.55 14.81 9.32
N THR A 77 -9.85 15.08 9.22
CA THR A 77 -10.91 14.12 9.54
C THR A 77 -10.98 13.05 8.46
N LEU A 78 -10.82 11.78 8.86
CA LEU A 78 -10.83 10.60 7.98
C LEU A 78 -12.15 9.80 8.07
N ILE A 79 -13.12 10.29 8.85
CA ILE A 79 -14.46 9.69 8.99
C ILE A 79 -15.42 10.39 8.03
N ASP A 80 -15.95 9.64 7.07
CA ASP A 80 -17.01 10.09 6.15
C ASP A 80 -18.41 9.96 6.77
N GLY A 81 -18.60 9.00 7.68
CA GLY A 81 -19.91 8.65 8.20
C GLY A 81 -19.89 7.65 9.34
N ILE A 82 -20.90 7.74 10.21
CA ILE A 82 -21.09 6.91 11.40
C ILE A 82 -22.55 6.41 11.38
N TYR A 83 -22.74 5.10 11.27
CA TYR A 83 -24.05 4.46 11.20
C TYR A 83 -24.26 3.54 12.38
N ASN A 84 -25.30 3.78 13.17
CA ASN A 84 -25.72 2.87 14.22
C ASN A 84 -26.60 1.76 13.63
N ALA A 85 -26.20 0.52 13.79
CA ALA A 85 -26.99 -0.66 13.46
C ALA A 85 -27.71 -1.14 14.72
N GLU A 86 -29.02 -0.91 14.79
CA GLU A 86 -29.81 -1.14 16.00
C GLU A 86 -29.59 -2.54 16.60
N GLY A 87 -29.14 -2.58 17.86
CA GLY A 87 -28.90 -3.81 18.61
C GLY A 87 -27.68 -4.62 18.19
N LYS A 88 -26.90 -4.19 17.19
CA LYS A 88 -25.75 -4.94 16.68
C LYS A 88 -24.41 -4.24 16.89
N GLY A 89 -24.32 -2.97 16.51
CA GLY A 89 -23.04 -2.26 16.55
C GLY A 89 -23.05 -0.92 15.83
N THR A 90 -21.87 -0.35 15.63
CA THR A 90 -21.65 0.91 14.91
C THR A 90 -20.72 0.67 13.72
N ILE A 91 -21.07 1.23 12.57
CA ILE A 91 -20.30 1.16 11.34
C ILE A 91 -19.72 2.53 11.05
N PHE A 92 -18.44 2.57 10.70
CA PHE A 92 -17.73 3.77 10.27
C PHE A 92 -17.38 3.65 8.80
N THR A 93 -17.77 4.62 7.98
CA THR A 93 -17.23 4.82 6.64
C THR A 93 -16.03 5.75 6.74
N LEU A 94 -14.90 5.31 6.20
CA LEU A 94 -13.60 5.94 6.37
C LEU A 94 -12.96 6.20 5.01
N HIS A 95 -12.19 7.27 4.90
CA HIS A 95 -11.32 7.53 3.77
C HIS A 95 -9.88 7.76 4.23
N SER A 96 -8.92 7.42 3.39
CA SER A 96 -7.51 7.74 3.64
C SER A 96 -6.72 7.70 2.33
N THR A 97 -5.53 8.29 2.34
CA THR A 97 -4.61 8.26 1.20
C THR A 97 -3.45 7.33 1.50
N GLY A 98 -3.31 6.28 0.69
CA GLY A 98 -2.26 5.28 0.78
C GLY A 98 -1.05 5.62 -0.06
N TYR A 99 -0.58 4.63 -0.84
CA TYR A 99 0.49 4.85 -1.80
C TYR A 99 0.02 5.71 -2.98
N ASN A 100 -1.21 5.47 -3.46
CA ASN A 100 -1.77 6.21 -4.58
C ASN A 100 -2.54 7.44 -4.09
N ALA A 101 -2.36 8.56 -4.81
CA ALA A 101 -2.93 9.85 -4.45
C ALA A 101 -4.46 9.88 -4.48
N ASP A 102 -5.09 9.03 -5.29
CA ASP A 102 -6.55 8.87 -5.37
C ASP A 102 -7.15 8.28 -4.09
N GLY A 103 -6.31 7.66 -3.24
CA GLY A 103 -6.71 7.13 -1.94
C GLY A 103 -7.65 5.95 -2.01
N PHE A 104 -8.32 5.70 -0.88
CA PHE A 104 -9.27 4.62 -0.72
C PHE A 104 -10.34 4.96 0.31
N LYS A 105 -11.52 4.36 0.15
CA LYS A 105 -12.64 4.38 1.08
C LYS A 105 -12.97 2.97 1.52
N PHE A 106 -13.25 2.81 2.79
CA PHE A 106 -13.52 1.51 3.39
C PHE A 106 -14.45 1.67 4.59
N MET A 107 -14.93 0.54 5.11
CA MET A 107 -15.72 0.50 6.33
C MET A 107 -15.09 -0.42 7.35
N ILE A 108 -15.26 -0.04 8.60
CA ILE A 108 -15.06 -0.91 9.75
C ILE A 108 -16.31 -0.84 10.63
N ALA A 109 -16.74 -2.00 11.11
CA ALA A 109 -17.87 -2.12 12.02
C ALA A 109 -17.40 -2.68 13.34
N TYR A 110 -17.85 -2.08 14.44
CA TYR A 110 -17.67 -2.60 15.77
C TYR A 110 -18.99 -3.09 16.32
N ASN A 111 -19.02 -4.34 16.78
CA ASN A 111 -20.12 -4.86 17.56
C ASN A 111 -20.20 -4.14 18.91
N ASN A 112 -21.33 -4.23 19.59
CA ASN A 112 -21.54 -3.57 20.90
C ASN A 112 -20.51 -3.98 21.99
N ASP A 113 -19.85 -5.14 21.84
CA ASP A 113 -18.80 -5.60 22.75
C ASP A 113 -17.40 -5.06 22.38
N GLY A 114 -17.30 -4.25 21.33
CA GLY A 114 -16.05 -3.71 20.80
C GLY A 114 -15.31 -4.64 19.84
N SER A 115 -15.76 -5.87 19.59
CA SER A 115 -15.17 -6.72 18.55
C SER A 115 -15.45 -6.19 17.15
N VAL A 116 -14.54 -6.40 16.20
CA VAL A 116 -14.76 -6.01 14.80
C VAL A 116 -15.83 -6.94 14.18
N GLY A 117 -16.99 -6.37 13.86
CA GLY A 117 -18.10 -7.07 13.21
C GLY A 117 -18.02 -7.13 11.69
N GLY A 118 -17.18 -6.29 11.07
CA GLY A 118 -17.01 -6.25 9.63
C GLY A 118 -15.91 -5.29 9.19
N TYR A 119 -15.25 -5.63 8.09
CA TYR A 119 -14.27 -4.78 7.43
C TYR A 119 -14.36 -4.99 5.92
N SER A 120 -14.60 -3.92 5.16
CA SER A 120 -14.83 -4.03 3.72
C SER A 120 -14.42 -2.77 2.99
N VAL A 121 -13.83 -2.93 1.81
CA VAL A 121 -13.49 -1.80 0.93
C VAL A 121 -14.70 -1.32 0.14
N LEU A 122 -14.84 0.00 0.01
CA LEU A 122 -15.85 0.65 -0.83
C LEU A 122 -15.26 1.09 -2.17
N GLU A 123 -14.09 1.70 -2.11
CA GLU A 123 -13.35 2.23 -3.26
C GLU A 123 -11.85 2.16 -2.95
N GLN A 124 -11.01 1.73 -3.87
CA GLN A 124 -9.56 1.77 -3.66
C GLN A 124 -8.82 1.87 -4.98
N ALA A 125 -7.80 2.71 -5.00
CA ALA A 125 -6.93 2.91 -6.15
C ALA A 125 -5.54 2.28 -5.95
N GLU A 126 -5.33 1.46 -4.91
CA GLU A 126 -4.00 0.92 -4.59
C GLU A 126 -3.51 -0.10 -5.62
N THR A 127 -2.19 -0.22 -5.75
CA THR A 127 -1.57 -1.10 -6.74
C THR A 127 -1.86 -2.57 -6.42
N ALA A 128 -2.33 -3.30 -7.45
CA ALA A 128 -2.64 -4.72 -7.35
C ALA A 128 -1.42 -5.57 -6.94
N GLY A 129 -1.62 -6.49 -5.99
CA GLY A 129 -0.56 -7.30 -5.39
C GLY A 129 0.32 -6.58 -4.37
N LYS A 130 0.05 -5.30 -4.07
CA LYS A 130 0.82 -4.46 -3.15
C LYS A 130 -0.12 -3.88 -2.08
N GLY A 131 -0.57 -2.63 -2.25
CA GLY A 131 -1.45 -1.95 -1.29
C GLY A 131 -2.85 -2.57 -1.19
N ASP A 132 -3.33 -3.17 -2.29
CA ASP A 132 -4.61 -3.88 -2.32
C ASP A 132 -4.70 -5.06 -1.33
N LYS A 133 -3.56 -5.56 -0.84
CA LYS A 133 -3.48 -6.58 0.21
C LYS A 133 -4.15 -6.12 1.51
N ALA A 134 -4.21 -4.81 1.78
CA ALA A 134 -4.92 -4.26 2.94
C ALA A 134 -6.45 -4.43 2.88
N PHE A 135 -6.99 -4.93 1.75
CA PHE A 135 -8.42 -5.13 1.53
C PHE A 135 -8.74 -6.56 1.07
N LYS A 136 -7.79 -7.49 1.19
CA LYS A 136 -7.93 -8.89 0.76
C LYS A 136 -7.50 -9.84 1.88
N ASP A 137 -7.89 -11.10 1.77
CA ASP A 137 -7.37 -12.14 2.65
C ASP A 137 -5.85 -12.35 2.41
N PRO A 138 -5.08 -12.66 3.47
CA PRO A 138 -5.52 -12.95 4.84
C PRO A 138 -5.75 -11.71 5.73
N TYR A 139 -5.44 -10.50 5.26
CA TYR A 139 -5.51 -9.29 6.09
C TYR A 139 -6.91 -9.04 6.66
N VAL A 140 -7.93 -9.10 5.80
CA VAL A 140 -9.33 -8.92 6.22
C VAL A 140 -9.69 -9.89 7.33
N SER A 141 -9.35 -11.18 7.16
CA SER A 141 -9.56 -12.21 8.18
C SER A 141 -8.83 -11.92 9.50
N ASP A 142 -7.66 -11.28 9.48
CA ASP A 142 -6.94 -10.90 10.69
C ASP A 142 -7.57 -9.66 11.37
N VAL A 143 -8.03 -8.69 10.59
CA VAL A 143 -8.77 -7.52 11.09
C VAL A 143 -10.06 -7.92 11.80
N LEU A 144 -10.77 -8.93 11.30
CA LEU A 144 -12.00 -9.44 11.92
C LEU A 144 -11.77 -10.12 13.30
N LYS A 145 -10.51 -10.38 13.68
CA LYS A 145 -10.16 -10.93 15.01
C LYS A 145 -9.84 -9.84 16.03
N LEU A 146 -9.80 -8.58 15.60
CA LEU A 146 -9.46 -7.44 16.45
C LEU A 146 -10.66 -6.91 17.22
N THR A 147 -10.37 -6.03 18.17
CA THR A 147 -11.32 -5.22 18.91
C THR A 147 -11.04 -3.73 18.73
N SER A 148 -11.93 -2.86 19.21
CA SER A 148 -11.76 -1.41 19.25
C SER A 148 -10.60 -0.95 20.14
N SER A 149 -9.99 -1.85 20.91
CA SER A 149 -8.79 -1.56 21.70
C SER A 149 -7.49 -1.91 20.96
N ASP A 150 -7.57 -2.69 19.89
CA ASP A 150 -6.41 -3.14 19.13
C ASP A 150 -6.05 -2.16 18.00
N THR A 151 -4.77 -2.07 17.69
CA THR A 151 -4.28 -1.33 16.53
C THR A 151 -4.34 -2.17 15.27
N MET A 152 -4.53 -1.53 14.11
CA MET A 152 -4.48 -2.24 12.82
C MET A 152 -3.08 -2.81 12.55
N PRO A 153 -2.96 -4.06 12.04
CA PRO A 153 -1.67 -4.65 11.72
C PRO A 153 -1.04 -4.00 10.49
N LEU A 154 0.29 -3.93 10.46
CA LEU A 154 1.04 -3.51 9.27
C LEU A 154 1.41 -4.71 8.42
N ILE A 155 1.34 -4.60 7.09
CA ILE A 155 1.81 -5.67 6.20
C ILE A 155 3.07 -5.23 5.44
N THR A 156 4.04 -6.14 5.39
CA THR A 156 5.24 -6.00 4.55
C THR A 156 4.88 -5.86 3.07
N GLY A 157 5.43 -4.82 2.42
CA GLY A 157 5.14 -4.50 1.02
C GLY A 157 3.80 -3.79 0.79
N ALA A 158 3.05 -3.49 1.85
CA ALA A 158 1.85 -2.64 1.85
C ALA A 158 1.85 -1.68 3.05
N THR A 159 3.03 -1.35 3.57
CA THR A 159 3.18 -0.62 4.84
C THR A 159 2.60 0.79 4.78
N ILE A 160 2.77 1.48 3.65
CA ILE A 160 2.20 2.82 3.45
C ILE A 160 0.66 2.76 3.51
N THR A 161 0.06 1.83 2.76
CA THR A 161 -1.39 1.61 2.75
C THR A 161 -1.94 1.19 4.11
N THR A 162 -1.32 0.20 4.76
CA THR A 162 -1.78 -0.32 6.06
C THR A 162 -1.60 0.71 7.19
N THR A 163 -0.57 1.56 7.11
CA THR A 163 -0.44 2.72 8.02
C THR A 163 -1.57 3.73 7.80
N ALA A 164 -1.92 4.02 6.55
CA ALA A 164 -3.02 4.93 6.21
C ALA A 164 -4.39 4.39 6.67
N VAL A 165 -4.61 3.08 6.53
CA VAL A 165 -5.78 2.38 7.10
C VAL A 165 -5.79 2.51 8.62
N GLY A 166 -4.66 2.23 9.28
CA GLY A 166 -4.52 2.33 10.73
C GLY A 166 -4.90 3.70 11.27
N LYS A 167 -4.42 4.78 10.65
CA LYS A 167 -4.77 6.16 11.05
C LYS A 167 -6.27 6.45 10.98
N ALA A 168 -6.94 6.00 9.91
CA ALA A 168 -8.37 6.20 9.78
C ALA A 168 -9.17 5.35 10.80
N VAL A 169 -8.72 4.11 11.05
CA VAL A 169 -9.31 3.25 12.10
C VAL A 169 -9.06 3.81 13.50
N ASP A 170 -7.92 4.48 13.72
CA ASP A 170 -7.60 5.14 15.00
C ASP A 170 -8.63 6.22 15.36
N GLN A 171 -9.07 6.99 14.36
CA GLN A 171 -10.16 7.95 14.53
C GLN A 171 -11.50 7.24 14.84
N ALA A 172 -11.81 6.17 14.12
CA ALA A 172 -13.02 5.38 14.35
C ALA A 172 -13.08 4.79 15.77
N ARG A 173 -11.99 4.17 16.23
CA ARG A 173 -11.92 3.60 17.59
C ARG A 173 -12.03 4.68 18.65
N GLN A 174 -11.46 5.88 18.44
CA GLN A 174 -11.60 6.98 19.39
C GLN A 174 -13.06 7.37 19.58
N VAL A 175 -13.80 7.57 18.48
CA VAL A 175 -15.23 7.89 18.55
C VAL A 175 -16.02 6.75 19.17
N PHE A 176 -15.81 5.51 18.72
CA PHE A 176 -16.51 4.33 19.23
C PHE A 176 -16.27 4.11 20.73
N ASN A 177 -15.02 4.18 21.18
CA ASN A 177 -14.67 3.95 22.58
C ASN A 177 -15.21 5.05 23.49
N LYS A 178 -15.21 6.32 23.04
CA LYS A 178 -15.85 7.43 23.78
C LYS A 178 -17.37 7.26 23.86
N MET A 179 -18.02 6.83 22.78
CA MET A 179 -19.46 6.54 22.79
C MET A 179 -19.84 5.46 23.80
N ASN A 180 -18.99 4.45 23.97
CA ASN A 180 -19.28 3.27 24.77
C ASN A 180 -18.55 3.23 26.14
N ASN A 181 -17.80 4.29 26.48
CA ASN A 181 -16.95 4.37 27.68
C ASN A 181 -15.96 3.20 27.82
N ILE A 182 -15.36 2.78 26.70
CA ILE A 182 -14.34 1.72 26.66
C ILE A 182 -12.97 2.35 26.88
N SER A 183 -12.23 1.88 27.88
CA SER A 183 -10.84 2.30 28.10
C SER A 183 -9.91 1.58 27.13
N TYR A 184 -9.03 2.34 26.48
CA TYR A 184 -8.03 1.81 25.55
C TYR A 184 -6.79 2.71 25.54
N ASP A 185 -5.68 2.23 24.98
CA ASP A 185 -4.48 3.05 24.79
C ASP A 185 -4.59 3.86 23.49
N GLU A 186 -4.88 5.15 23.64
CA GLU A 186 -4.99 6.13 22.55
C GLU A 186 -3.65 6.39 21.84
N ASN A 187 -2.52 6.08 22.49
CA ASN A 187 -1.18 6.24 21.93
C ASN A 187 -0.56 4.92 21.48
N ALA A 188 -1.34 3.82 21.52
CA ALA A 188 -0.89 2.54 21.00
C ALA A 188 -0.51 2.68 19.52
N THR A 189 0.74 2.34 19.21
CA THR A 189 1.25 2.29 17.85
C THR A 189 0.97 0.92 17.25
N ALA A 190 0.61 0.89 15.96
CA ALA A 190 0.49 -0.36 15.21
C ALA A 190 1.72 -1.24 15.43
N THR A 191 1.50 -2.44 15.96
CA THR A 191 2.57 -3.43 16.07
C THR A 191 2.91 -3.86 14.64
N PRO A 192 4.17 -3.74 14.20
CA PRO A 192 4.59 -4.30 12.92
C PRO A 192 4.16 -5.77 12.87
N ALA A 193 3.62 -6.26 11.74
CA ALA A 193 3.37 -7.70 11.62
C ALA A 193 4.63 -8.45 12.08
N PRO A 194 4.48 -9.57 12.81
CA PRO A 194 5.60 -10.43 13.13
C PRO A 194 6.38 -10.67 11.85
N GLU A 195 7.64 -10.23 11.83
CA GLU A 195 8.51 -10.44 10.69
C GLU A 195 8.49 -11.95 10.43
N ALA A 196 8.03 -12.36 9.24
CA ALA A 196 8.00 -13.77 8.89
C ALA A 196 9.40 -14.31 9.14
N GLU A 197 9.52 -15.41 9.92
CA GLU A 197 10.82 -15.90 10.33
C GLU A 197 11.77 -15.95 9.13
N PRO A 198 12.94 -15.28 9.20
CA PRO A 198 13.75 -15.11 8.02
C PRO A 198 14.15 -16.48 7.48
N VAL A 199 13.82 -16.70 6.22
CA VAL A 199 14.09 -17.93 5.49
C VAL A 199 15.51 -17.85 4.96
N ALA A 200 16.20 -18.99 4.88
CA ALA A 200 17.50 -19.04 4.23
C ALA A 200 17.36 -18.62 2.75
N LEU A 201 18.30 -17.84 2.22
CA LEU A 201 18.25 -17.30 0.85
C LEU A 201 17.94 -18.36 -0.21
N GLY A 202 18.57 -19.54 -0.12
CA GLY A 202 18.36 -20.63 -1.06
C GLY A 202 16.96 -21.27 -1.02
N LYS A 203 16.13 -20.93 -0.02
CA LYS A 203 14.77 -21.45 0.18
C LYS A 203 13.69 -20.37 0.03
N GLU A 204 14.06 -19.10 -0.13
CA GLU A 204 13.12 -18.00 -0.38
C GLU A 204 12.57 -18.11 -1.83
N ASP A 205 11.28 -17.80 -2.03
CA ASP A 205 10.66 -17.85 -3.37
C ASP A 205 10.83 -16.50 -4.08
N PHE A 206 11.71 -16.46 -5.08
CA PHE A 206 12.01 -15.26 -5.88
C PHE A 206 11.42 -15.29 -7.30
N LYS A 207 10.43 -16.17 -7.59
CA LYS A 207 9.90 -16.32 -8.97
C LYS A 207 9.40 -15.01 -9.57
N ASP A 208 8.79 -14.16 -8.75
CA ASP A 208 8.22 -12.89 -9.19
C ASP A 208 9.30 -11.86 -9.55
N ASN A 209 10.52 -11.98 -8.99
CA ASN A 209 11.64 -11.09 -9.30
C ASN A 209 12.28 -11.40 -10.66
N LYS A 210 12.07 -12.60 -11.22
CA LYS A 210 12.65 -13.02 -12.51
C LYS A 210 14.13 -12.67 -12.65
N ALA A 211 14.91 -13.01 -11.61
CA ALA A 211 16.32 -12.68 -11.57
C ALA A 211 17.11 -13.44 -12.65
N GLU A 212 17.97 -12.72 -13.37
CA GLU A 212 18.86 -13.25 -14.38
C GLU A 212 20.28 -12.76 -14.09
N CYS A 213 21.26 -13.66 -14.06
CA CYS A 213 22.67 -13.33 -13.89
C CYS A 213 23.51 -13.93 -15.02
N SER A 214 24.42 -13.15 -15.58
CA SER A 214 25.44 -13.61 -16.52
C SER A 214 26.83 -13.53 -15.89
N GLU A 215 27.61 -14.60 -16.01
CA GLU A 215 29.01 -14.57 -15.60
C GLU A 215 29.79 -13.64 -16.53
N THR A 216 30.53 -12.70 -15.93
CA THR A 216 31.35 -11.71 -16.65
C THR A 216 32.84 -11.99 -16.49
N SER A 217 33.24 -12.64 -15.38
CA SER A 217 34.61 -13.06 -15.13
C SER A 217 34.64 -14.17 -14.09
N ASN A 218 35.57 -15.10 -14.22
CA ASN A 218 35.83 -16.14 -13.22
C ASN A 218 37.31 -16.54 -13.29
N ASP A 219 38.06 -16.24 -12.23
CA ASP A 219 39.49 -16.56 -12.13
C ASP A 219 39.79 -17.83 -11.29
N GLY A 220 38.73 -18.57 -10.91
CA GLY A 220 38.81 -19.75 -10.05
C GLY A 220 38.87 -19.44 -8.54
N THR A 221 39.14 -18.17 -8.16
CA THR A 221 39.04 -17.70 -6.77
C THR A 221 37.82 -16.80 -6.56
N THR A 222 37.51 -15.99 -7.57
CA THR A 222 36.47 -14.98 -7.57
C THR A 222 35.70 -15.05 -8.88
N ALA A 223 34.38 -15.14 -8.78
CA ALA A 223 33.45 -15.08 -9.90
C ALA A 223 32.63 -13.79 -9.83
N VAL A 224 32.44 -13.13 -10.97
CA VAL A 224 31.73 -11.84 -11.08
C VAL A 224 30.55 -12.00 -12.00
N TYR A 225 29.36 -11.65 -11.50
CA TYR A 225 28.11 -11.77 -12.22
C TYR A 225 27.48 -10.39 -12.45
N ALA A 226 27.04 -10.12 -13.66
CA ALA A 226 26.12 -9.02 -13.94
C ALA A 226 24.69 -9.55 -13.83
N CYS A 227 23.94 -9.02 -12.88
CA CYS A 227 22.61 -9.49 -12.54
C CYS A 227 21.57 -8.40 -12.78
N LYS A 228 20.35 -8.84 -13.09
CA LYS A 228 19.16 -8.00 -13.13
C LYS A 228 18.00 -8.71 -12.48
N ALA A 229 17.13 -7.98 -11.79
CA ALA A 229 15.90 -8.51 -11.20
C ALA A 229 14.83 -7.42 -11.15
N HIS A 230 13.56 -7.83 -11.26
CA HIS A 230 12.42 -6.95 -11.05
C HIS A 230 12.34 -6.56 -9.56
N GLY A 231 12.29 -5.24 -9.33
CA GLY A 231 12.11 -4.59 -8.04
C GLY A 231 10.66 -4.19 -7.78
N PHE A 232 10.48 -3.01 -7.16
CA PHE A 232 9.16 -2.43 -6.90
C PHE A 232 8.43 -2.01 -8.17
N GLU A 233 9.07 -1.17 -8.99
CA GLU A 233 8.49 -0.51 -10.17
C GLU A 233 9.26 -0.84 -11.45
N GLY A 234 10.55 -1.12 -11.34
CA GLY A 234 11.40 -1.37 -12.50
C GLY A 234 12.31 -2.59 -12.34
N VAL A 235 13.34 -2.62 -13.18
CA VAL A 235 14.39 -3.63 -13.15
C VAL A 235 15.63 -3.01 -12.52
N ASN A 236 16.06 -3.57 -11.40
CA ASN A 236 17.33 -3.24 -10.77
C ASN A 236 18.44 -4.08 -11.39
N GLU A 237 19.61 -3.48 -11.59
CA GLU A 237 20.80 -4.16 -12.07
C GLU A 237 21.92 -4.02 -11.04
N ALA A 238 22.67 -5.09 -10.83
CA ALA A 238 23.77 -5.11 -9.88
C ALA A 238 24.89 -6.04 -10.35
N THR A 239 26.12 -5.69 -9.99
CA THR A 239 27.27 -6.59 -10.07
C THR A 239 27.42 -7.32 -8.76
N VAL A 240 27.38 -8.66 -8.80
CA VAL A 240 27.58 -9.53 -7.64
C VAL A 240 28.90 -10.26 -7.78
N THR A 241 29.77 -10.12 -6.78
CA THR A 241 31.05 -10.81 -6.72
C THR A 241 30.97 -11.94 -5.69
N VAL A 242 31.31 -13.15 -6.10
CA VAL A 242 31.26 -14.36 -5.29
C VAL A 242 32.67 -14.90 -5.07
N ASP A 243 32.99 -15.25 -3.84
CA ASP A 243 34.15 -16.06 -3.49
C ASP A 243 33.84 -17.54 -3.80
N VAL A 244 34.60 -18.13 -4.72
CA VAL A 244 34.32 -19.48 -5.23
C VAL A 244 34.60 -20.55 -4.17
N ALA A 245 35.63 -20.37 -3.35
CA ALA A 245 36.04 -21.35 -2.34
C ALA A 245 35.05 -21.45 -1.18
N SER A 246 34.62 -20.29 -0.66
CA SER A 246 33.66 -20.21 0.45
C SER A 246 32.20 -20.22 0.02
N LYS A 247 31.91 -20.09 -1.29
CA LYS A 247 30.56 -19.97 -1.85
C LYS A 247 29.79 -18.83 -1.19
N SER A 248 30.47 -17.70 -0.97
CA SER A 248 29.94 -16.54 -0.27
C SER A 248 30.07 -15.27 -1.10
N VAL A 249 29.21 -14.29 -0.85
CA VAL A 249 29.27 -12.99 -1.54
C VAL A 249 30.44 -12.16 -0.99
N LYS A 250 31.33 -11.68 -1.85
CA LYS A 250 32.35 -10.68 -1.50
C LYS A 250 31.79 -9.26 -1.52
N SER A 251 30.98 -8.95 -2.51
CA SER A 251 30.39 -7.63 -2.69
C SER A 251 29.19 -7.67 -3.62
N ILE A 252 28.32 -6.68 -3.46
CA ILE A 252 27.28 -6.33 -4.41
C ILE A 252 27.36 -4.82 -4.68
N GLU A 253 27.29 -4.43 -5.94
CA GLU A 253 27.26 -3.03 -6.37
C GLU A 253 26.05 -2.82 -7.28
N VAL A 254 25.13 -1.95 -6.88
CA VAL A 254 23.95 -1.63 -7.70
C VAL A 254 24.40 -0.73 -8.85
N THR A 255 24.33 -1.24 -10.08
CA THR A 255 24.75 -0.53 -11.30
C THR A 255 23.63 0.30 -11.89
N LYS A 256 22.38 -0.10 -11.64
CA LYS A 256 21.18 0.65 -12.05
C LYS A 256 20.06 0.42 -11.05
N PHE A 257 19.50 1.51 -10.56
CA PHE A 257 18.31 1.51 -9.74
C PHE A 257 17.11 1.85 -10.63
N GLY A 258 16.15 0.93 -10.71
CA GLY A 258 14.95 1.04 -11.53
C GLY A 258 13.67 1.32 -10.75
N ASP A 259 13.74 1.40 -9.42
CA ASP A 259 12.59 1.65 -8.54
C ASP A 259 12.40 3.14 -8.23
N THR A 260 11.35 3.47 -7.47
CA THR A 260 11.04 4.83 -7.03
C THR A 260 12.09 5.35 -6.05
N GLU A 261 12.68 6.51 -6.36
CA GLU A 261 13.55 7.24 -5.44
C GLU A 261 12.81 7.53 -4.12
N SER A 262 13.53 7.55 -3.00
CA SER A 262 13.01 7.72 -1.62
C SER A 262 12.16 6.57 -1.06
N VAL A 263 11.76 5.58 -1.85
CA VAL A 263 11.06 4.38 -1.38
C VAL A 263 12.01 3.19 -1.33
N GLY A 264 12.58 2.83 -2.49
CA GLY A 264 13.45 1.64 -2.62
C GLY A 264 14.94 1.92 -2.41
N ASP A 265 15.35 3.18 -2.49
CA ASP A 265 16.76 3.61 -2.47
C ASP A 265 17.47 3.28 -1.14
N GLN A 266 16.71 3.14 -0.05
CA GLN A 266 17.27 2.76 1.25
C GLN A 266 18.03 1.43 1.16
N ALA A 267 17.53 0.46 0.39
CA ALA A 267 18.15 -0.84 0.23
C ALA A 267 19.44 -0.81 -0.62
N THR A 268 19.69 0.27 -1.37
CA THR A 268 20.90 0.42 -2.20
C THR A 268 22.02 1.19 -1.50
N LYS A 269 21.76 1.70 -0.28
CA LYS A 269 22.77 2.38 0.53
C LYS A 269 23.88 1.41 0.93
N ALA A 270 25.12 1.91 0.99
CA ALA A 270 26.30 1.12 1.31
C ALA A 270 26.17 0.29 2.60
N ALA A 271 25.56 0.86 3.65
CA ALA A 271 25.33 0.16 4.92
C ALA A 271 24.38 -1.04 4.80
N GLU A 272 23.39 -0.98 3.90
CA GLU A 272 22.48 -2.09 3.62
C GLU A 272 23.13 -3.12 2.70
N LEU A 273 23.88 -2.67 1.69
CA LEU A 273 24.63 -3.57 0.80
C LEU A 273 25.73 -4.36 1.53
N ASP A 274 26.35 -3.77 2.54
CA ASP A 274 27.37 -4.42 3.36
C ASP A 274 26.84 -5.63 4.14
N LYS A 275 25.53 -5.70 4.41
CA LYS A 275 24.88 -6.86 5.04
C LYS A 275 24.99 -8.12 4.20
N TYR A 276 25.21 -7.98 2.89
CA TYR A 276 25.36 -9.12 1.99
C TYR A 276 26.79 -9.67 1.96
N LYS A 277 27.79 -9.03 2.57
CA LYS A 277 29.15 -9.55 2.59
C LYS A 277 29.24 -10.83 3.44
N GLY A 278 29.85 -11.88 2.89
CA GLY A 278 30.00 -13.19 3.52
C GLY A 278 28.74 -14.06 3.51
N VAL A 279 27.65 -13.58 2.89
CA VAL A 279 26.38 -14.29 2.82
C VAL A 279 26.46 -15.50 1.88
N THR A 280 25.81 -16.58 2.27
CA THR A 280 25.70 -17.85 1.52
C THR A 280 24.23 -18.19 1.28
N LEU A 281 23.94 -19.27 0.54
CA LEU A 281 22.55 -19.74 0.34
C LEU A 281 21.86 -20.18 1.65
N GLU A 282 22.62 -20.50 2.70
CA GLU A 282 22.06 -20.87 4.02
C GLU A 282 21.86 -19.66 4.93
N SER A 283 22.40 -18.50 4.55
CA SER A 283 22.29 -17.27 5.33
C SER A 283 20.86 -16.73 5.29
N LYS A 284 20.46 -16.15 6.42
CA LYS A 284 19.21 -15.42 6.60
C LYS A 284 19.53 -13.94 6.56
N VAL A 285 18.91 -13.20 5.65
CA VAL A 285 19.16 -11.76 5.50
C VAL A 285 17.83 -11.04 5.43
N ASP A 286 17.59 -10.17 6.40
CA ASP A 286 16.34 -9.43 6.50
C ASP A 286 16.21 -8.39 5.38
N SER A 287 14.99 -7.93 5.17
CA SER A 287 14.73 -6.83 4.22
C SER A 287 15.04 -5.50 4.87
N THR A 288 15.50 -4.53 4.08
CA THR A 288 15.56 -3.14 4.55
C THR A 288 14.14 -2.61 4.76
N THR A 289 13.84 -2.13 5.96
CA THR A 289 12.56 -1.50 6.29
C THR A 289 12.25 -0.35 5.34
N GLY A 290 11.02 -0.30 4.81
CA GLY A 290 10.61 0.70 3.82
C GLY A 290 11.03 0.40 2.38
N ALA A 291 12.02 -0.47 2.15
CA ALA A 291 12.54 -0.80 0.82
C ALA A 291 12.45 -2.32 0.53
N THR A 292 11.35 -2.96 0.93
CA THR A 292 11.24 -4.43 0.89
C THR A 292 11.37 -5.01 -0.52
N PHE A 293 10.68 -4.46 -1.51
CA PHE A 293 10.72 -5.01 -2.88
C PHE A 293 12.11 -4.87 -3.50
N THR A 294 12.78 -3.74 -3.30
CA THR A 294 14.16 -3.55 -3.71
C THR A 294 15.06 -4.55 -3.00
N SER A 295 14.92 -4.72 -1.68
CA SER A 295 15.67 -5.71 -0.89
C SER A 295 15.49 -7.13 -1.42
N THR A 296 14.24 -7.52 -1.74
CA THR A 296 13.93 -8.83 -2.33
C THR A 296 14.59 -8.99 -3.71
N SER A 297 14.60 -7.94 -4.54
CA SER A 297 15.27 -7.99 -5.85
C SER A 297 16.79 -8.18 -5.72
N LEU A 298 17.43 -7.54 -4.73
CA LEU A 298 18.85 -7.72 -4.43
C LEU A 298 19.15 -9.14 -3.94
N ARG A 299 18.34 -9.67 -3.01
CA ARG A 299 18.45 -11.07 -2.54
C ARG A 299 18.21 -12.08 -3.65
N ALA A 300 17.29 -11.81 -4.59
CA ALA A 300 17.06 -12.65 -5.76
C ALA A 300 18.31 -12.71 -6.65
N MET A 301 18.91 -11.56 -6.98
CA MET A 301 20.16 -11.50 -7.75
C MET A 301 21.32 -12.23 -7.06
N ILE A 302 21.50 -12.02 -5.75
CA ILE A 302 22.51 -12.71 -4.95
C ILE A 302 22.29 -14.22 -4.98
N THR A 303 21.06 -14.68 -4.78
CA THR A 303 20.72 -16.10 -4.77
C THR A 303 21.01 -16.73 -6.13
N THR A 304 20.62 -16.07 -7.23
CA THR A 304 20.91 -16.55 -8.60
C THR A 304 22.42 -16.59 -8.88
N ALA A 305 23.18 -15.58 -8.47
CA ALA A 305 24.64 -15.55 -8.64
C ALA A 305 25.34 -16.66 -7.82
N LEU A 306 24.94 -16.85 -6.56
CA LEU A 306 25.46 -17.92 -5.71
C LEU A 306 25.15 -19.30 -6.29
N GLN A 307 23.92 -19.52 -6.77
CA GLN A 307 23.54 -20.77 -7.42
C GLN A 307 24.36 -21.02 -8.70
N ALA A 308 24.60 -19.97 -9.51
CA ALA A 308 25.41 -20.07 -10.72
C ALA A 308 26.87 -20.43 -10.39
N ALA A 309 27.45 -19.86 -9.33
CA ALA A 309 28.80 -20.14 -8.88
C ALA A 309 28.99 -21.54 -8.27
N THR A 310 27.90 -22.23 -7.92
CA THR A 310 27.95 -23.58 -7.34
C THR A 310 27.79 -24.73 -8.34
N LYS A 311 27.55 -24.43 -9.62
CA LYS A 311 27.46 -25.42 -10.70
C LYS A 311 28.84 -25.80 -11.21
#